data_AF-A0AAV7RAB0-F1
#
_entry.id   AF-A0AAV7RAB0-F1
#
_cell.length_a   1.000
_cell.length_b   1.000
_cell.length_c   1.000
_cell.angle_alpha   90.00
_cell.angle_beta   90.00
_cell.angle_gamma   90.00
#
_symmetry.space_group_name_H-M   'P 1'
#
loop_
_entity.id
_entity.type
_entity.pdbx_description
1 polymer ?
#
loop_
_entity_poly.entity_id
_entity_poly.type
_entity_poly.pdbx_seq_one_letter_code
_entity_poly.pdbx_strand_id
1 'polypeptide(L)'
;MLSPTKEEGVTADYLARIAMKWLLVECRERLQAPLLPAEIVAALKDMSGGKVPGTDGLAEAFYKAYLDVHVPQLITLYEELVEDECMPHSMQ
;
A
#
# COMPACT_ATOMS: atom_id res chain seq x y z
N MET A 1 22.97 -36.33 -12.70
CA MET A 1 23.01 -35.04 -13.43
C MET A 1 21.60 -34.53 -13.55
N LEU A 2 21.24 -33.54 -12.75
CA LEU A 2 20.15 -32.60 -13.04
C LEU A 2 20.77 -31.23 -12.78
N SER A 3 21.27 -30.63 -13.84
CA SER A 3 21.73 -29.26 -13.86
C SER A 3 20.54 -28.36 -13.53
N PRO A 4 20.69 -27.34 -12.67
CA PRO A 4 19.62 -26.38 -12.44
C PRO A 4 19.28 -25.69 -13.76
N THR A 5 18.00 -25.66 -14.08
CA THR A 5 17.45 -25.08 -15.30
C THR A 5 17.70 -23.56 -15.30
N LYS A 6 18.13 -23.05 -16.44
CA LYS A 6 18.63 -21.68 -16.70
C LYS A 6 17.64 -20.55 -16.36
N GLU A 7 16.41 -20.85 -15.98
CA GLU A 7 15.35 -19.89 -15.67
C GLU A 7 15.28 -19.48 -14.19
N GLU A 8 15.71 -20.33 -13.24
CA GLU A 8 15.69 -19.99 -11.81
C GLU A 8 16.78 -18.98 -11.41
N GLY A 9 17.85 -18.89 -12.20
CA GLY A 9 18.94 -17.94 -11.96
C GLY A 9 18.64 -16.52 -12.40
N VAL A 10 17.68 -16.31 -13.32
CA VAL A 10 17.41 -15.00 -13.93
C VAL A 10 16.48 -14.16 -13.06
N THR A 11 15.49 -14.78 -12.41
CA THR A 11 14.55 -14.07 -11.51
C THR A 11 15.21 -13.66 -10.20
N ALA A 12 16.04 -14.51 -9.61
CA ALA A 12 16.78 -14.19 -8.38
C ALA A 12 17.81 -13.07 -8.58
N ASP A 13 18.57 -13.10 -9.68
CA ASP A 13 19.54 -12.05 -10.04
C ASP A 13 18.84 -10.72 -10.39
N TYR A 14 17.71 -10.77 -11.10
CA TYR A 14 16.93 -9.59 -11.47
C TYR A 14 16.34 -8.87 -10.25
N LEU A 15 15.74 -9.63 -9.33
CA LEU A 15 15.19 -9.08 -8.08
C LEU A 15 16.30 -8.55 -7.15
N ALA A 16 17.46 -9.22 -7.10
CA ALA A 16 18.61 -8.75 -6.36
C ALA A 16 19.20 -7.43 -6.91
N ARG A 17 19.13 -7.21 -8.23
CA ARG A 17 19.67 -6.03 -8.92
C ARG A 17 18.76 -4.80 -8.91
N ILE A 18 17.44 -4.98 -8.73
CA ILE A 18 16.44 -3.89 -8.80
C ILE A 18 16.23 -3.14 -7.47
N ALA A 19 17.01 -3.47 -6.43
CA ALA A 19 16.98 -2.78 -5.14
C ALA A 19 15.79 -3.15 -4.23
N MET A 20 15.52 -4.45 -4.07
CA MET A 20 14.93 -4.96 -2.82
C MET A 20 15.97 -5.80 -2.10
N LYS A 21 17.00 -5.10 -1.62
CA LYS A 21 17.91 -5.60 -0.58
C LYS A 21 17.02 -5.95 0.61
N TRP A 22 16.62 -7.22 0.71
CA TRP A 22 15.87 -7.87 1.79
C TRP A 22 15.19 -6.89 2.71
N LEU A 23 13.88 -6.72 2.54
CA LEU A 23 13.03 -5.98 3.48
C LEU A 23 13.45 -6.43 4.89
N LEU A 24 14.23 -5.58 5.58
CA LEU A 24 14.86 -5.95 6.84
C LEU A 24 13.75 -6.43 7.77
N VAL A 25 14.05 -7.35 8.69
CA VAL A 25 13.03 -7.86 9.63
C VAL A 25 12.25 -6.70 10.27
N GLU A 26 12.96 -5.63 10.63
CA GLU A 26 12.39 -4.37 11.13
C GLU A 26 11.45 -3.68 10.13
N CYS A 27 11.81 -3.61 8.84
CA CYS A 27 10.94 -3.05 7.81
C CYS A 27 9.68 -3.90 7.63
N ARG A 28 9.79 -5.22 7.75
CA ARG A 28 8.64 -6.13 7.62
C ARG A 28 7.70 -5.93 8.80
N GLU A 29 8.23 -5.90 10.01
CA GLU A 29 7.46 -5.66 11.24
C GLU A 29 6.74 -4.31 11.17
N ARG A 30 7.42 -3.27 10.66
CA ARG A 30 6.80 -1.95 10.44
C ARG A 30 5.68 -1.96 9.41
N LEU A 31 5.83 -2.69 8.30
CA LEU A 31 4.78 -2.79 7.28
C LEU A 31 3.59 -3.65 7.71
N GLN A 32 3.80 -4.54 8.68
CA GLN A 32 2.74 -5.39 9.26
C GLN A 32 2.09 -4.76 10.50
N ALA A 33 2.59 -3.62 10.97
CA ALA A 33 2.00 -2.92 12.10
C ALA A 33 0.65 -2.28 11.70
N PRO A 34 -0.29 -2.11 12.65
CA PRO A 34 -1.54 -1.41 12.40
C PRO A 34 -1.31 0.02 11.89
N LEU A 35 -2.20 0.49 11.01
CA LEU A 35 -2.16 1.87 10.52
C LEU A 35 -2.45 2.87 11.64
N LEU A 36 -1.63 3.92 11.73
CA LEU A 36 -1.86 5.01 12.66
C LEU A 36 -2.66 6.15 11.99
N PRO A 37 -3.58 6.83 12.71
CA PRO A 37 -4.30 7.98 12.18
C PRO A 37 -3.38 9.07 11.60
N ALA A 38 -2.23 9.28 12.25
CA ALA A 38 -1.24 10.28 11.83
C ALA A 38 -0.61 9.95 10.46
N GLU A 39 -0.43 8.65 10.15
CA GLU A 39 0.12 8.20 8.87
C GLU A 39 -0.86 8.49 7.73
N ILE A 40 -2.15 8.22 7.96
CA ILE A 40 -3.22 8.51 6.99
C ILE A 40 -3.34 10.01 6.77
N VAL A 41 -3.33 10.81 7.84
CA VAL A 41 -3.35 12.28 7.74
C VAL A 41 -2.16 12.80 6.94
N ALA A 42 -0.96 12.29 7.22
CA ALA A 42 0.24 12.68 6.49
C ALA A 42 0.12 12.32 5.00
N ALA A 43 -0.31 11.11 4.68
CA ALA A 43 -0.50 10.64 3.31
C ALA A 43 -1.53 11.48 2.54
N LEU A 44 -2.69 11.76 3.14
CA LEU A 44 -3.75 12.56 2.49
C LEU A 44 -3.30 14.00 2.26
N LYS A 45 -2.53 14.59 3.18
CA LYS A 45 -1.98 15.95 3.01
C LYS A 45 -0.92 16.02 1.90
N ASP A 46 -0.11 14.98 1.76
CA ASP A 46 0.97 14.88 0.77
C ASP A 46 0.48 14.60 -0.66
N MET A 47 -0.80 14.26 -0.85
CA MET A 47 -1.36 14.03 -2.18
C MET A 47 -1.11 15.21 -3.12
N SER A 48 -0.44 14.94 -4.24
CA SER A 48 -0.18 15.92 -5.30
C SER A 48 -1.48 16.40 -5.93
N GLY A 49 -1.68 17.71 -6.03
CA GLY A 49 -2.85 18.28 -6.71
C GLY A 49 -2.73 18.31 -8.24
N GLY A 50 -3.84 18.66 -8.88
CA GLY A 50 -3.91 18.84 -10.35
C GLY A 50 -4.01 17.55 -11.15
N LYS A 51 -4.25 16.41 -10.50
CA LYS A 51 -4.57 15.14 -11.16
C LYS A 51 -6.07 15.10 -11.46
N VAL A 52 -6.43 14.41 -12.55
CA VAL A 52 -7.84 14.16 -12.89
C VAL A 52 -8.43 13.26 -11.79
N PRO A 53 -9.63 13.59 -11.25
CA PRO A 53 -10.33 12.76 -10.29
C PRO A 53 -10.53 11.31 -10.76
N GLY A 54 -10.72 10.40 -9.80
CA GLY A 54 -11.04 9.01 -10.09
C GLY A 54 -12.45 8.85 -10.67
N THR A 55 -12.91 7.60 -10.76
CA THR A 55 -14.29 7.27 -11.16
C THR A 55 -15.35 7.79 -10.20
N ASP A 56 -14.95 8.18 -8.99
CA ASP A 56 -15.76 8.84 -7.97
C ASP A 56 -15.99 10.34 -8.25
N GLY A 57 -15.20 10.95 -9.14
CA GLY A 57 -15.25 12.39 -9.43
C GLY A 57 -14.67 13.27 -8.31
N LEU A 58 -14.01 12.71 -7.29
CA LEU A 58 -13.50 13.46 -6.14
C LEU A 58 -12.01 13.79 -6.33
N ALA A 59 -11.68 15.08 -6.27
CA ALA A 59 -10.30 15.57 -6.33
C ALA A 59 -9.60 15.45 -4.97
N GLU A 60 -8.27 15.59 -4.94
CA GLU A 60 -7.48 15.54 -3.71
C GLU A 60 -7.92 16.60 -2.68
N ALA A 61 -8.41 17.74 -3.16
CA ALA A 61 -8.90 18.83 -2.32
C ALA A 61 -10.10 18.40 -1.45
N PHE A 62 -10.95 17.51 -1.95
CA PHE A 62 -12.07 16.95 -1.20
C PHE A 62 -11.55 16.16 0.00
N TYR A 63 -10.68 15.19 -0.25
CA TYR A 63 -10.09 14.34 0.79
C TYR A 63 -9.30 15.13 1.84
N LYS A 64 -8.60 16.19 1.43
CA LYS A 64 -7.89 17.11 2.34
C LYS A 64 -8.83 17.96 3.20
N ALA A 65 -10.03 18.27 2.71
CA ALA A 65 -10.99 19.09 3.43
C ALA A 65 -11.72 18.32 4.54
N TYR A 66 -11.88 17.00 4.38
CA TYR A 66 -12.68 16.14 5.29
C TYR A 66 -11.85 15.05 5.97
N LEU A 67 -10.62 15.38 6.38
CA LEU A 67 -9.70 14.43 7.03
C LEU A 67 -10.30 13.79 8.29
N ASP A 68 -11.04 14.58 9.07
CA ASP A 68 -11.73 14.14 10.29
C ASP A 68 -12.83 13.12 10.02
N VAL A 69 -13.42 13.14 8.82
CA VAL A 69 -14.41 12.16 8.37
C VAL A 69 -13.73 10.91 7.80
N HIS A 70 -12.72 11.08 6.95
CA HIS A 70 -12.12 9.96 6.21
C HIS A 70 -11.16 9.11 7.04
N VAL A 71 -10.40 9.72 7.96
CA VAL A 71 -9.37 8.99 8.71
C VAL A 71 -9.97 7.84 9.53
N PRO A 72 -11.04 8.02 10.32
CA PRO A 72 -11.67 6.90 11.04
C PRO A 72 -12.18 5.80 10.09
N GLN A 73 -12.81 6.18 8.97
CA GLN A 73 -13.36 5.24 8.00
C GLN A 73 -12.27 4.39 7.34
N LEU A 74 -11.13 5.00 6.99
CA LEU A 74 -10.00 4.30 6.38
C LEU A 74 -9.33 3.32 7.35
N ILE A 75 -9.27 3.66 8.65
CA ILE A 75 -8.77 2.74 9.67
C ILE A 75 -9.71 1.54 9.82
N THR A 76 -11.00 1.80 10.00
CA THR A 76 -11.99 0.71 10.12
C THR A 76 -11.98 -0.20 8.91
N LEU A 77 -11.97 0.37 7.70
CA LEU A 77 -11.85 -0.42 6.48
C LEU A 77 -10.59 -1.29 6.49
N TYR A 78 -9.42 -0.71 6.83
CA TYR A 78 -8.19 -1.50 6.88
C TYR A 78 -8.27 -2.65 7.89
N GLU A 79 -8.82 -2.40 9.08
CA GLU A 79 -9.00 -3.44 10.11
C GLU A 79 -9.92 -4.56 9.62
N GLU A 80 -11.04 -4.22 8.96
CA GLU A 80 -11.95 -5.20 8.35
C GLU A 80 -11.26 -6.05 7.28
N LEU A 81 -10.45 -5.44 6.40
CA LEU A 81 -9.73 -6.17 5.35
C LEU A 81 -8.66 -7.12 5.91
N VAL A 82 -8.03 -6.74 7.02
CA VAL A 82 -7.05 -7.59 7.72
C VAL A 82 -7.75 -8.73 8.43
N GLU A 83 -8.90 -8.49 9.06
CA GLU A 83 -9.68 -9.52 9.77
C GLU A 83 -10.31 -10.53 8.81
N ASP A 84 -10.95 -10.06 7.73
CA ASP A 84 -11.67 -10.90 6.78
C ASP A 84 -10.76 -11.57 5.73
N GLU A 85 -9.47 -11.20 5.71
CA GLU A 85 -8.49 -11.60 4.68
C GLU A 85 -9.03 -11.43 3.24
N CYS A 86 -9.89 -10.43 3.02
CA CYS A 86 -10.58 -10.20 1.76
C CYS A 86 -10.37 -8.75 1.29
N MET A 87 -10.32 -8.53 -0.02
CA MET A 87 -10.25 -7.20 -0.62
C MET A 87 -11.65 -6.71 -1.00
N PRO A 88 -11.92 -5.39 -0.99
CA PRO A 88 -13.19 -4.87 -1.48
C PRO A 88 -13.41 -5.31 -2.92
N HIS A 89 -14.65 -5.60 -3.32
CA HIS A 89 -14.98 -6.02 -4.69
C HIS A 89 -14.51 -5.05 -5.78
N SER A 90 -14.38 -3.76 -5.48
CA SER A 90 -13.84 -2.76 -6.41
C SER A 90 -12.32 -2.87 -6.64
N MET A 91 -11.63 -3.71 -5.86
CA MET A 91 -10.18 -3.89 -5.85
C MET A 91 -9.75 -5.35 -6.11
N GLN A 92 -10.70 -6.24 -6.44
CA GLN A 92 -10.46 -7.61 -6.90
C GLN A 92 -10.31 -7.65 -8.43
#